data_AF-A0A8C3KND7-F1
#
_entry.id   AF-A0A8C3KND7-F1
#
_cell.length_a   1.000
_cell.length_b   1.000
_cell.length_c   1.000
_cell.angle_alpha   90.00
_cell.angle_beta   90.00
_cell.angle_gamma   90.00
#
_symmetry.space_group_name_H-M   'P 1'
#
loop_
_entity.id
_entity.type
_entity.pdbx_description
1 polymer ?
#
loop_
_entity_poly.entity_id
_entity_poly.type
_entity_poly.pdbx_seq_one_letter_code
_entity_poly.pdbx_strand_id
1 'polypeptide(L)'
;MWFIQLLSISHFSAIDFTYVTEFQTKIWWTYWPVFFLQRELDATATILANRQDESEQSRKKLIEQSREFKKNTPEDLRKQVAPLLKSFQGEIDALGKRSKEAEAAFLNVYKRLIDVPDPVPALDLGQQLQLKVQRMHDIETENQKLRETLEEYNKEFAEVKNQEVTIKALKEKIREYEQTLKNQAENIALEKEQKLQNDFAEKERKLQETQMSTASKLEEAEHKVQALQTALEKTRTELFDLKTKYDEETTAKADEIEMIMTDLERANQRAEVAQREAETLREQLSSANKSLQLATQIQKAPDVEQAIEVLTRSSLEVELAAKEREIAQLVEDVQRLQGSLTKLRENSSSQISQLEQQLTAKNSTLKQLEEKLKGQADYEEKQTSHFDFLQDASKPLEVLLLEKNRSLQSENATLRITNSDLSVRCAELQIQLTEAVSTMAGQKELIAKLEHDLSTIQTLSTVHRPDAEGAAVPSLEKIPEPIKEATALFYGHPPSPGTSFPEGQVDSLLSIISSQRERFRTRNQELEGVGEPHDAAHGS
;
A
#
# COMPACT_ATOMS: atom_id res chain seq x y z
N MET A 1 55.88 -29.45 38.00
CA MET A 1 55.36 -28.20 37.41
C MET A 1 56.00 -27.83 36.07
N TRP A 2 57.26 -28.20 35.79
CA TRP A 2 57.95 -27.86 34.54
C TRP A 2 57.51 -28.62 33.27
N PHE A 3 56.74 -29.70 33.40
CA PHE A 3 56.36 -30.54 32.26
C PHE A 3 55.06 -30.11 31.56
N ILE A 4 54.22 -29.30 32.21
CA ILE A 4 52.92 -28.86 31.66
C ILE A 4 53.07 -27.56 30.86
N GLN A 5 54.02 -26.70 31.20
CA GLN A 5 54.36 -25.49 30.42
C GLN A 5 55.06 -25.79 29.08
N LEU A 6 55.68 -26.96 28.93
CA LEU A 6 56.36 -27.38 27.70
C LEU A 6 55.40 -27.89 26.61
N LEU A 7 54.20 -28.33 26.99
CA LEU A 7 53.20 -28.84 26.04
C LEU A 7 52.35 -27.72 25.40
N SER A 8 52.06 -26.62 26.12
CA SER A 8 51.31 -25.49 25.54
C SER A 8 52.11 -24.64 24.55
N ILE A 9 53.45 -24.60 24.68
CA ILE A 9 54.33 -23.85 23.75
C ILE A 9 54.58 -24.65 22.45
N SER A 10 54.31 -25.96 22.46
CA SER A 10 54.73 -26.87 21.40
C SER A 10 53.95 -26.72 20.08
N HIS A 11 52.72 -26.17 20.10
CA HIS A 11 51.92 -26.01 18.86
C HIS A 11 52.12 -24.67 18.15
N PHE A 12 52.51 -23.60 18.85
CA PHE A 12 52.73 -22.29 18.23
C PHE A 12 54.18 -22.08 17.74
N SER A 13 55.13 -22.89 18.24
CA SER A 13 56.55 -22.75 17.94
C SER A 13 57.05 -23.65 16.79
N ALA A 14 56.29 -24.66 16.37
CA ALA A 14 56.81 -25.65 15.43
C ALA A 14 57.14 -25.04 14.05
N ILE A 15 56.26 -24.17 13.54
CA ILE A 15 56.40 -23.56 12.21
C ILE A 15 57.54 -22.52 12.21
N ASP A 16 57.55 -21.60 13.18
CA ASP A 16 58.62 -20.58 13.27
C ASP A 16 59.99 -21.19 13.60
N PHE A 17 60.04 -22.26 14.41
CA PHE A 17 61.29 -22.94 14.70
C PHE A 17 61.83 -23.68 13.47
N THR A 18 60.99 -24.32 12.64
CA THR A 18 61.44 -24.93 11.38
C THR A 18 61.95 -23.90 10.38
N TYR A 19 61.27 -22.76 10.20
CA TYR A 19 61.74 -21.73 9.26
C TYR A 19 63.05 -21.08 9.72
N VAL A 20 63.18 -20.78 11.03
CA VAL A 20 64.41 -20.21 11.59
C VAL A 20 65.55 -21.21 11.50
N THR A 21 65.33 -22.49 11.78
CA THR A 21 66.38 -23.51 11.70
C THR A 21 66.78 -23.84 10.26
N GLU A 22 65.85 -23.92 9.31
CA GLU A 22 66.17 -24.13 7.89
C GLU A 22 66.93 -22.94 7.29
N PHE A 23 66.52 -21.72 7.61
CA PHE A 23 67.18 -20.50 7.13
C PHE A 23 68.59 -20.35 7.72
N GLN A 24 68.74 -20.58 9.04
CA GLN A 24 70.06 -20.57 9.69
C GLN A 24 70.96 -21.70 9.17
N THR A 25 70.40 -22.89 8.91
CA THR A 25 71.14 -24.03 8.37
C THR A 25 71.61 -23.75 6.94
N LYS A 26 70.74 -23.20 6.08
CA LYS A 26 71.09 -22.81 4.72
C LYS A 26 72.16 -21.72 4.70
N ILE A 27 72.02 -20.69 5.53
CA ILE A 27 73.03 -19.65 5.71
C ILE A 27 74.35 -20.29 6.11
N TRP A 28 74.36 -21.15 7.12
CA TRP A 28 75.58 -21.79 7.61
C TRP A 28 76.32 -22.57 6.51
N TRP A 29 75.62 -23.39 5.71
CA TRP A 29 76.23 -24.11 4.59
C TRP A 29 76.63 -23.21 3.41
N THR A 30 75.96 -22.08 3.23
CA THR A 30 76.31 -21.09 2.18
C THR A 30 77.60 -20.34 2.55
N TYR A 31 77.78 -20.00 3.84
CA TYR A 31 78.96 -19.30 4.34
C TYR A 31 80.14 -20.24 4.66
N TRP A 32 79.87 -21.53 4.88
CA TRP A 32 80.88 -22.57 5.03
C TRP A 32 80.75 -23.63 3.91
N PRO A 33 81.21 -23.33 2.69
CA PRO A 33 81.01 -24.25 1.58
C PRO A 33 81.80 -25.54 1.79
N VAL A 34 81.10 -26.66 1.70
CA VAL A 34 81.66 -28.02 1.79
C VAL A 34 82.87 -28.18 0.85
N PHE A 35 82.84 -27.51 -0.30
CA PHE A 35 83.93 -27.48 -1.27
C PHE A 35 85.27 -26.97 -0.71
N PHE A 36 85.27 -25.90 0.10
CA PHE A 36 86.51 -25.38 0.67
C PHE A 36 87.11 -26.36 1.67
N LEU A 37 86.26 -26.97 2.51
CA LEU A 37 86.68 -27.99 3.46
C LEU A 37 87.20 -29.25 2.75
N GLN A 38 86.53 -29.70 1.69
CA GLN A 38 86.97 -30.84 0.87
C GLN A 38 88.34 -30.57 0.22
N ARG A 39 88.55 -29.38 -0.34
CA ARG A 39 89.83 -28.98 -0.95
C ARG A 39 90.97 -28.93 0.07
N GLU A 40 90.73 -28.41 1.27
CA GLU A 40 91.74 -28.38 2.34
C GLU A 40 92.08 -29.78 2.85
N LEU A 41 91.07 -30.64 2.96
CA LEU A 41 91.21 -32.05 3.32
C LEU A 41 92.00 -32.83 2.27
N ASP A 42 91.75 -32.61 0.97
CA ASP A 42 92.50 -33.21 -0.16
C ASP A 42 93.98 -32.79 -0.14
N ALA A 43 94.25 -31.50 0.07
CA ALA A 43 95.60 -30.98 0.17
C ALA A 43 96.35 -31.61 1.36
N THR A 44 95.68 -31.72 2.51
CA THR A 44 96.24 -32.33 3.72
C THR A 44 96.49 -33.83 3.53
N ALA A 45 95.57 -34.55 2.90
CA ALA A 45 95.72 -35.98 2.57
C ALA A 45 96.93 -36.23 1.65
N THR A 46 97.13 -35.36 0.66
CA THR A 46 98.28 -35.42 -0.27
C THR A 46 99.59 -35.21 0.48
N ILE A 47 99.66 -34.20 1.35
CA ILE A 47 100.86 -33.94 2.18
C ILE A 47 101.13 -35.12 3.12
N LEU A 48 100.07 -35.71 3.70
CA LEU A 48 100.19 -36.84 4.60
C LEU A 48 100.77 -38.08 3.90
N ALA A 49 100.32 -38.38 2.68
CA ALA A 49 100.85 -39.47 1.87
C ALA A 49 102.36 -39.28 1.59
N ASN A 50 102.77 -38.08 1.18
CA ASN A 50 104.19 -37.76 0.95
C ASN A 50 105.02 -37.93 2.24
N ARG A 51 104.52 -37.47 3.38
CA ARG A 51 105.19 -37.64 4.69
C ARG A 51 105.29 -39.09 5.12
N GLN A 52 104.28 -39.90 4.82
CA GLN A 52 104.29 -41.33 5.09
C GLN A 52 105.43 -42.00 4.31
N ASP A 53 105.56 -41.72 3.01
CA ASP A 53 106.63 -42.25 2.16
C ASP A 53 108.02 -41.79 2.62
N GLU A 54 108.19 -40.51 2.96
CA GLU A 54 109.44 -39.94 3.47
C GLU A 54 109.86 -40.58 4.81
N SER A 55 108.90 -40.79 5.72
CA SER A 55 109.13 -41.43 7.02
C SER A 55 109.54 -42.89 6.85
N GLU A 56 108.89 -43.63 5.94
CA GLU A 56 109.24 -45.02 5.64
C GLU A 56 110.64 -45.13 5.02
N GLN A 57 111.01 -44.24 4.09
CA GLN A 57 112.36 -44.19 3.51
C GLN A 57 113.41 -43.81 4.56
N SER A 58 113.13 -42.82 5.41
CA SER A 58 114.05 -42.38 6.47
C SER A 58 114.28 -43.48 7.50
N ARG A 59 113.22 -44.22 7.88
CA ARG A 59 113.34 -45.40 8.75
C ARG A 59 114.20 -46.49 8.12
N LYS A 60 114.03 -46.79 6.83
CA LYS A 60 114.88 -47.75 6.10
C LYS A 60 116.36 -47.34 6.12
N LYS A 61 116.66 -46.07 5.80
CA LYS A 61 118.02 -45.52 5.85
C LYS A 61 118.65 -45.64 7.25
N LEU A 62 117.89 -45.32 8.30
CA LEU A 62 118.38 -45.41 9.68
C LEU A 62 118.69 -46.86 10.11
N ILE A 63 117.87 -47.83 9.67
CA ILE A 63 118.13 -49.25 9.90
C ILE A 63 119.42 -49.69 9.23
N GLU A 64 119.67 -49.26 7.99
CA GLU A 64 120.89 -49.56 7.24
C GLU A 64 122.13 -48.94 7.91
N GLN A 65 122.08 -47.66 8.27
CA GLN A 65 123.15 -46.97 9.01
C GLN A 65 123.43 -47.63 10.37
N SER A 66 122.39 -48.05 11.10
CA SER A 66 122.54 -48.78 12.37
C SER A 66 123.22 -50.14 12.19
N ARG A 67 122.94 -50.84 11.08
CA ARG A 67 123.62 -52.11 10.73
C ARG A 67 125.08 -51.87 10.34
N GLU A 68 125.35 -50.87 9.53
CA GLU A 68 126.70 -50.50 9.10
C GLU A 68 127.57 -50.10 10.30
N PHE A 69 127.02 -49.26 11.19
CA PHE A 69 127.67 -48.90 12.45
C PHE A 69 128.04 -50.14 13.29
N LYS A 70 127.10 -51.09 13.45
CA LYS A 70 127.37 -52.34 14.19
C LYS A 70 128.47 -53.18 13.54
N LYS A 71 128.56 -53.22 12.21
CA LYS A 71 129.57 -53.98 11.45
C LYS A 71 130.98 -53.38 11.59
N ASN A 72 131.07 -52.05 11.58
CA ASN A 72 132.35 -51.33 11.50
C ASN A 72 132.92 -50.88 12.87
N THR A 73 132.23 -51.18 13.97
CA THR A 73 132.59 -50.71 15.33
C THR A 73 133.26 -51.80 16.19
N PRO A 74 134.31 -51.48 17.00
CA PRO A 74 134.96 -52.43 17.93
C PRO A 74 134.00 -53.05 18.95
N GLU A 75 134.30 -54.26 19.41
CA GLU A 75 133.37 -55.06 20.23
C GLU A 75 132.99 -54.43 21.58
N ASP A 76 133.94 -53.79 22.26
CA ASP A 76 133.70 -53.16 23.57
C ASP A 76 132.77 -51.94 23.48
N LEU A 77 132.95 -51.11 22.44
CA LEU A 77 132.07 -49.97 22.18
C LEU A 77 130.68 -50.44 21.72
N ARG A 78 130.61 -51.55 20.96
CA ARG A 78 129.35 -52.18 20.57
C ARG A 78 128.52 -52.62 21.79
N LYS A 79 129.16 -53.17 22.82
CA LYS A 79 128.49 -53.59 24.08
C LYS A 79 127.91 -52.40 24.84
N GLN A 80 128.61 -51.26 24.87
CA GLN A 80 128.13 -50.04 25.54
C GLN A 80 127.00 -49.34 24.78
N VAL A 81 127.06 -49.30 23.44
CA VAL A 81 126.10 -48.58 22.59
C VAL A 81 124.84 -49.42 22.27
N ALA A 82 124.90 -50.75 22.37
CA ALA A 82 123.78 -51.63 22.03
C ALA A 82 122.47 -51.35 22.81
N PRO A 83 122.48 -51.13 24.15
CA PRO A 83 121.27 -50.75 24.89
C PRO A 83 120.67 -49.43 24.40
N LEU A 84 121.51 -48.45 24.06
CA LEU A 84 121.08 -47.15 23.54
C LEU A 84 120.42 -47.27 22.16
N LEU A 85 121.03 -48.02 21.23
CA LEU A 85 120.43 -48.30 19.92
C LEU A 85 119.10 -49.05 20.04
N LYS A 86 118.96 -49.95 21.01
CA LYS A 86 117.72 -50.67 21.26
C LYS A 86 116.62 -49.75 21.82
N SER A 87 116.98 -48.80 22.67
CA SER A 87 116.06 -47.77 23.18
C SER A 87 115.57 -46.84 22.07
N PHE A 88 116.49 -46.30 21.25
CA PHE A 88 116.12 -45.48 20.07
C PHE A 88 115.25 -46.24 19.08
N GLN A 89 115.54 -47.52 18.83
CA GLN A 89 114.69 -48.37 17.99
C GLN A 89 113.27 -48.48 18.55
N GLY A 90 113.13 -48.71 19.87
CA GLY A 90 111.84 -48.77 20.55
C GLY A 90 111.04 -47.48 20.44
N GLU A 91 111.68 -46.32 20.63
CA GLU A 91 111.02 -45.02 20.51
C GLU A 91 110.58 -44.73 19.07
N ILE A 92 111.42 -45.05 18.08
CA ILE A 92 111.10 -44.88 16.65
C ILE A 92 109.93 -45.78 16.25
N ASP A 93 109.89 -47.02 16.74
CA ASP A 93 108.80 -47.95 16.48
C ASP A 93 107.48 -47.49 17.15
N ALA A 94 107.56 -46.96 18.37
CA ALA A 94 106.41 -46.38 19.07
C ALA A 94 105.89 -45.12 18.36
N LEU A 95 106.78 -44.22 17.93
CA LEU A 95 106.44 -43.04 17.15
C LEU A 95 105.81 -43.41 15.82
N GLY A 96 106.36 -44.41 15.12
CA GLY A 96 105.81 -44.92 13.87
C GLY A 96 104.40 -45.51 14.05
N LYS A 97 104.15 -46.24 15.15
CA LYS A 97 102.81 -46.74 15.47
C LYS A 97 101.81 -45.60 15.71
N ARG A 98 102.19 -44.61 16.52
CA ARG A 98 101.33 -43.43 16.79
C ARG A 98 101.04 -42.63 15.52
N SER A 99 102.03 -42.46 14.64
CA SER A 99 101.84 -41.78 13.35
C SER A 99 100.84 -42.52 12.47
N LYS A 100 100.99 -43.84 12.32
CA LYS A 100 100.08 -44.67 11.52
C LYS A 100 98.65 -44.66 12.05
N GLU A 101 98.47 -44.68 13.37
CA GLU A 101 97.14 -44.59 13.98
C GLU A 101 96.49 -43.22 13.74
N ALA A 102 97.26 -42.12 13.87
CA ALA A 102 96.78 -40.77 13.56
C ALA A 102 96.45 -40.58 12.07
N GLU A 103 97.30 -41.10 11.18
CA GLU A 103 97.10 -41.11 9.73
C GLU A 103 95.84 -41.89 9.36
N ALA A 104 95.65 -43.08 9.93
CA ALA A 104 94.45 -43.89 9.71
C ALA A 104 93.18 -43.20 10.22
N ALA A 105 93.23 -42.54 11.37
CA ALA A 105 92.09 -41.78 11.90
C ALA A 105 91.73 -40.61 10.98
N PHE A 106 92.72 -39.84 10.51
CA PHE A 106 92.52 -38.78 9.53
C PHE A 106 91.88 -39.32 8.24
N LEU A 107 92.43 -40.38 7.66
CA LEU A 107 91.92 -40.96 6.41
C LEU A 107 90.49 -41.50 6.54
N ASN A 108 90.10 -42.00 7.71
CA ASN A 108 88.72 -42.43 7.96
C ASN A 108 87.74 -41.24 7.92
N VAL A 109 88.09 -40.12 8.57
CA VAL A 109 87.27 -38.90 8.54
C VAL A 109 87.24 -38.29 7.13
N TYR A 110 88.41 -38.21 6.48
CA TYR A 110 88.56 -37.73 5.10
C TYR A 110 87.61 -38.46 4.13
N LYS A 111 87.64 -39.80 4.11
CA LYS A 111 86.77 -40.63 3.25
C LYS A 111 85.28 -40.38 3.47
N ARG A 112 84.88 -40.02 4.69
CA ARG A 112 83.47 -39.75 5.01
C ARG A 112 83.01 -38.37 4.54
N LEU A 113 83.92 -37.40 4.45
CA LEU A 113 83.59 -36.00 4.13
C LEU A 113 83.79 -35.67 2.65
N ILE A 114 84.68 -36.37 1.94
CA ILE A 114 84.99 -36.07 0.54
C ILE A 114 83.83 -36.43 -0.41
N ASP A 115 83.05 -37.46 -0.08
CA ASP A 115 81.93 -37.91 -0.92
C ASP A 115 80.61 -37.20 -0.59
N VAL A 116 80.58 -36.29 0.40
CA VAL A 116 79.34 -35.61 0.79
C VAL A 116 79.01 -34.55 -0.26
N PRO A 117 77.84 -34.64 -0.93
CA PRO A 117 77.42 -33.62 -1.87
C PRO A 117 77.04 -32.33 -1.14
N ASP A 118 77.13 -31.20 -1.84
CA ASP A 118 76.70 -29.91 -1.31
C ASP A 118 75.20 -29.94 -0.95
N PRO A 119 74.80 -29.65 0.31
CA PRO A 119 73.40 -29.64 0.71
C PRO A 119 72.62 -28.41 0.20
N VAL A 120 73.28 -27.34 -0.23
CA VAL A 120 72.61 -26.08 -0.61
C VAL A 120 71.58 -26.26 -1.73
N PRO A 121 71.87 -26.96 -2.86
CA PRO A 121 70.88 -27.17 -3.92
C PRO A 121 69.65 -27.96 -3.48
N ALA A 122 69.81 -28.92 -2.56
CA ALA A 122 68.69 -29.70 -2.02
C ALA A 122 67.80 -28.85 -1.12
N LEU A 123 68.40 -27.98 -0.29
CA LEU A 123 67.68 -27.01 0.54
C LEU A 123 66.95 -25.97 -0.31
N ASP A 124 67.54 -25.49 -1.40
CA ASP A 124 66.90 -24.59 -2.37
C ASP A 124 65.66 -25.23 -3.00
N LEU A 125 65.77 -26.48 -3.45
CA LEU A 125 64.65 -27.22 -4.01
C LEU A 125 63.54 -27.43 -2.98
N GLY A 126 63.90 -27.80 -1.74
CA GLY A 126 62.96 -27.95 -0.63
C GLY A 126 62.19 -26.66 -0.37
N GLN A 127 62.88 -25.52 -0.29
CA GLN A 127 62.26 -24.21 -0.11
C GLN A 127 61.33 -23.85 -1.28
N GLN A 128 61.73 -24.12 -2.52
CA GLN A 128 60.88 -23.86 -3.69
C GLN A 128 59.62 -24.73 -3.71
N LEU A 129 59.74 -26.01 -3.32
CA LEU A 129 58.61 -26.92 -3.20
C LEU A 129 57.66 -26.46 -2.10
N GLN A 130 58.18 -26.03 -0.95
CA GLN A 130 57.39 -25.49 0.15
C GLN A 130 56.55 -24.29 -0.29
N LEU A 131 57.15 -23.34 -1.02
CA LEU A 131 56.43 -22.19 -1.58
C LEU A 131 55.38 -22.58 -2.63
N LYS A 132 55.61 -23.66 -3.40
CA LYS A 132 54.62 -24.19 -4.34
C LYS A 132 53.46 -24.84 -3.62
N VAL A 133 53.72 -25.60 -2.55
CA VAL A 133 52.68 -26.23 -1.72
C VAL A 133 51.81 -25.17 -1.04
N GLN A 134 52.43 -24.11 -0.49
CA GLN A 134 51.68 -23.00 0.10
C GLN A 134 50.73 -22.34 -0.92
N ARG A 135 51.25 -21.98 -2.11
CA ARG A 135 50.41 -21.42 -3.18
C ARG A 135 49.30 -22.36 -3.66
N MET A 136 49.57 -23.66 -3.71
CA MET A 136 48.57 -24.66 -4.06
C MET A 136 47.43 -24.65 -3.02
N HIS A 137 47.75 -24.61 -1.73
CA HIS A 137 46.76 -24.54 -0.66
C HIS A 137 45.91 -23.26 -0.70
N ASP A 138 46.53 -22.12 -1.00
CA ASP A 138 45.82 -20.85 -1.18
C ASP A 138 44.81 -20.93 -2.34
N ILE A 139 45.23 -21.48 -3.49
CA ILE A 139 44.38 -21.67 -4.68
C ILE A 139 43.25 -22.69 -4.39
N GLU A 140 43.54 -23.79 -3.69
CA GLU A 140 42.53 -24.77 -3.30
C GLU A 140 41.45 -24.15 -2.41
N THR A 141 41.87 -23.31 -1.46
CA THR A 141 40.96 -22.59 -0.56
C THR A 141 40.11 -21.56 -1.32
N GLU A 142 40.71 -20.83 -2.25
CA GLU A 142 39.98 -19.91 -3.13
C GLU A 142 38.98 -20.65 -4.02
N ASN A 143 39.38 -21.78 -4.62
CA ASN A 143 38.50 -22.59 -5.46
C ASN A 143 37.31 -23.12 -4.67
N GLN A 144 37.53 -23.55 -3.42
CA GLN A 144 36.46 -23.99 -2.53
C GLN A 144 35.46 -22.86 -2.25
N LYS A 145 35.95 -21.67 -1.87
CA LYS A 145 35.10 -20.49 -1.64
C LYS A 145 34.32 -20.08 -2.89
N LEU A 146 34.93 -20.15 -4.07
CA LEU A 146 34.26 -19.87 -5.34
C LEU A 146 33.17 -20.90 -5.67
N ARG A 147 33.35 -22.16 -5.29
CA ARG A 147 32.30 -23.20 -5.45
C ARG A 147 31.14 -22.96 -4.50
N GLU A 148 31.43 -22.61 -3.25
CA GLU A 148 30.42 -22.27 -2.24
C GLU A 148 29.58 -21.07 -2.69
N THR A 149 30.20 -19.99 -3.16
CA THR A 149 29.45 -18.81 -3.66
C THR A 149 28.65 -19.13 -4.93
N LEU A 150 29.15 -19.98 -5.82
CA LEU A 150 28.36 -20.44 -6.97
C LEU A 150 27.17 -21.31 -6.55
N GLU A 151 27.32 -22.14 -5.52
CA GLU A 151 26.21 -22.95 -4.99
C GLU A 151 25.14 -22.07 -4.33
N GLU A 152 25.56 -21.06 -3.56
CA GLU A 152 24.67 -20.04 -2.99
C GLU A 152 23.90 -19.28 -4.08
N TYR A 153 24.58 -18.78 -5.11
CA TYR A 153 23.90 -18.12 -6.24
C TYR A 153 22.94 -19.05 -7.00
N ASN A 154 23.29 -20.33 -7.17
CA ASN A 154 22.37 -21.29 -7.78
C ASN A 154 21.12 -21.53 -6.91
N LYS A 155 21.27 -21.52 -5.57
CA LYS A 155 20.15 -21.63 -4.65
C LYS A 155 19.25 -20.38 -4.72
N GLU A 156 19.83 -19.18 -4.65
CA GLU A 156 19.10 -17.92 -4.82
C GLU A 156 18.36 -17.88 -6.18
N PHE A 157 19.01 -18.34 -7.26
CA PHE A 157 18.37 -18.41 -8.57
C PHE A 157 17.17 -19.36 -8.59
N ALA A 158 17.26 -20.51 -7.90
CA ALA A 158 16.15 -21.44 -7.78
C ALA A 158 14.98 -20.83 -6.97
N GLU A 159 15.27 -20.07 -5.91
CA GLU A 159 14.27 -19.36 -5.11
C GLU A 159 13.57 -18.26 -5.94
N VAL A 160 14.34 -17.45 -6.68
CA VAL A 160 13.77 -16.43 -7.59
C VAL A 160 12.88 -17.07 -8.66
N LYS A 161 13.28 -18.21 -9.22
CA LYS A 161 12.47 -18.94 -10.19
C LYS A 161 11.17 -19.47 -9.57
N ASN A 162 11.21 -19.91 -8.31
CA ASN A 162 10.01 -20.33 -7.57
C ASN A 162 9.08 -19.12 -7.33
N GLN A 163 9.63 -18.00 -6.88
CA GLN A 163 8.89 -16.75 -6.72
C GLN A 163 8.23 -16.29 -8.02
N GLU A 164 8.88 -16.46 -9.18
CA GLU A 164 8.29 -16.14 -10.49
C GLU A 164 7.02 -16.97 -10.77
N VAL A 165 7.01 -18.25 -10.37
CA VAL A 165 5.82 -19.12 -10.49
C VAL A 165 4.69 -18.61 -9.58
N THR A 166 5.01 -18.26 -8.33
CA THR A 166 4.02 -17.70 -7.38
C THR A 166 3.46 -16.38 -7.89
N ILE A 167 4.29 -15.48 -8.42
CA ILE A 167 3.86 -14.21 -9.01
C ILE A 167 2.94 -14.46 -10.21
N LYS A 168 3.24 -15.43 -11.07
CA LYS A 168 2.37 -15.79 -12.20
C LYS A 168 1.00 -16.29 -11.71
N ALA A 169 0.97 -17.15 -10.69
CA ALA A 169 -0.28 -17.65 -10.11
C ALA A 169 -1.12 -16.52 -9.47
N LEU A 170 -0.48 -15.61 -8.72
CA LEU A 170 -1.16 -14.46 -8.12
C LEU A 170 -1.69 -13.48 -9.18
N LYS A 171 -0.92 -13.21 -10.25
CA LYS A 171 -1.36 -12.38 -11.37
C LYS A 171 -2.57 -12.98 -12.10
N GLU A 172 -2.59 -14.30 -12.26
CA GLU A 172 -3.73 -14.97 -12.89
C GLU A 172 -4.98 -14.91 -12.00
N LYS A 173 -4.82 -15.12 -10.69
CA LYS A 173 -5.91 -14.97 -9.72
C LYS A 173 -6.49 -13.54 -9.70
N ILE A 174 -5.64 -12.52 -9.82
CA ILE A 174 -6.09 -11.12 -9.94
C ILE A 174 -6.90 -10.93 -11.22
N ARG A 175 -6.42 -11.44 -12.37
CA ARG A 175 -7.20 -11.39 -13.63
C ARG A 175 -8.54 -12.07 -13.51
N GLU A 176 -8.61 -13.23 -12.86
CA GLU A 176 -9.87 -13.95 -12.64
C GLU A 176 -10.84 -13.12 -11.79
N TYR A 177 -10.37 -12.47 -10.72
CA TYR A 177 -11.20 -11.58 -9.90
C TYR A 177 -11.66 -10.35 -10.69
N GLU A 178 -10.77 -9.69 -11.43
CA GLU A 178 -11.10 -8.54 -12.27
C GLU A 178 -12.14 -8.91 -13.34
N GLN A 179 -11.99 -10.05 -14.01
CA GLN A 179 -12.95 -10.54 -14.99
C GLN A 179 -14.30 -10.88 -14.34
N THR A 180 -14.29 -11.49 -13.15
CA THR A 180 -15.51 -11.82 -12.42
C THR A 180 -16.26 -10.55 -12.00
N LEU A 181 -15.56 -9.54 -11.47
CA LEU A 181 -16.14 -8.25 -11.11
C LEU A 181 -16.69 -7.52 -12.33
N LYS A 182 -15.96 -7.53 -13.45
CA LYS A 182 -16.42 -6.94 -14.71
C LYS A 182 -17.71 -7.61 -15.19
N ASN A 183 -17.75 -8.95 -15.21
CA ASN A 183 -18.94 -9.70 -15.60
C ASN A 183 -20.13 -9.41 -14.67
N GLN A 184 -19.89 -9.31 -13.36
CA GLN A 184 -20.95 -8.94 -12.39
C GLN A 184 -21.46 -7.52 -12.63
N ALA A 185 -20.58 -6.55 -12.87
CA ALA A 185 -20.97 -5.18 -13.18
C ALA A 185 -21.77 -5.09 -14.49
N GLU A 186 -21.33 -5.80 -15.55
CA GLU A 186 -22.05 -5.90 -16.82
C GLU A 186 -23.43 -6.53 -16.64
N ASN A 187 -23.55 -7.62 -15.87
CA ASN A 187 -24.84 -8.25 -15.58
C ASN A 187 -25.78 -7.32 -14.81
N ILE A 188 -25.30 -6.63 -13.77
CA ILE A 188 -26.11 -5.67 -13.00
C ILE A 188 -26.54 -4.49 -13.89
N ALA A 189 -25.66 -4.01 -14.76
CA ALA A 189 -25.99 -2.94 -15.70
C ALA A 189 -27.07 -3.39 -16.68
N LEU A 190 -26.95 -4.59 -17.26
CA LEU A 190 -27.93 -5.18 -18.18
C LEU A 190 -29.29 -5.37 -17.50
N GLU A 191 -29.31 -5.89 -16.27
CA GLU A 191 -30.55 -6.05 -15.50
C GLU A 191 -31.23 -4.70 -15.19
N LYS A 192 -30.45 -3.67 -14.86
CA LYS A 192 -30.99 -2.32 -14.63
C LYS A 192 -31.51 -1.69 -15.91
N GLU A 193 -30.80 -1.85 -17.02
CA GLU A 193 -31.23 -1.39 -18.34
C GLU A 193 -32.55 -2.06 -18.73
N GLN A 194 -32.65 -3.38 -18.57
CA GLN A 194 -33.87 -4.13 -18.88
C GLN A 194 -35.05 -3.72 -17.98
N LYS A 195 -34.81 -3.46 -16.69
CA LYS A 195 -35.85 -2.93 -15.78
C LYS A 195 -36.33 -1.55 -16.22
N LEU A 196 -35.42 -0.63 -16.53
CA LEU A 196 -35.78 0.70 -17.03
C LEU A 196 -36.56 0.61 -18.34
N GLN A 197 -36.15 -0.26 -19.26
CA GLN A 197 -36.85 -0.48 -20.51
C GLN A 197 -38.29 -0.97 -20.29
N ASN A 198 -38.49 -1.91 -19.35
CA ASN A 198 -39.82 -2.38 -18.97
C ASN A 198 -40.67 -1.28 -18.33
N ASP A 199 -40.10 -0.48 -17.43
CA ASP A 199 -40.79 0.65 -16.79
C ASP A 199 -41.21 1.72 -17.81
N PHE A 200 -40.35 2.02 -18.78
CA PHE A 200 -40.66 2.94 -19.87
C PHE A 200 -41.76 2.37 -20.77
N ALA A 201 -41.69 1.10 -21.15
CA ALA A 201 -42.73 0.44 -21.94
C ALA A 201 -44.09 0.42 -21.21
N GLU A 202 -44.10 0.19 -19.89
CA GLU A 202 -45.34 0.22 -19.12
C GLU A 202 -45.91 1.64 -18.98
N LYS A 203 -45.05 2.64 -18.79
CA LYS A 203 -45.47 4.06 -18.79
C LYS A 203 -46.03 4.48 -20.14
N GLU A 204 -45.38 4.08 -21.22
CA GLU A 204 -45.84 4.33 -22.59
C GLU A 204 -47.21 3.69 -22.82
N ARG A 205 -47.41 2.42 -22.42
CA ARG A 205 -48.71 1.75 -22.48
C ARG A 205 -49.79 2.49 -21.69
N LYS A 206 -49.51 2.90 -20.44
CA LYS A 206 -50.47 3.67 -19.61
C LYS A 206 -50.79 5.03 -20.22
N LEU A 207 -49.80 5.71 -20.78
CA LEU A 207 -50.00 6.98 -21.46
C LEU A 207 -50.90 6.80 -22.70
N GLN A 208 -50.65 5.75 -23.47
CA GLN A 208 -51.45 5.40 -24.64
C GLN A 208 -52.89 5.02 -24.26
N GLU A 209 -53.09 4.24 -23.20
CA GLU A 209 -54.42 3.90 -22.67
C GLU A 209 -55.18 5.16 -22.20
N THR A 210 -54.51 6.07 -21.49
CA THR A 210 -55.14 7.32 -21.06
C THR A 210 -55.45 8.24 -22.24
N GLN A 211 -54.54 8.36 -23.21
CA GLN A 211 -54.76 9.10 -24.46
C GLN A 211 -55.96 8.54 -25.25
N MET A 212 -56.08 7.22 -25.36
CA MET A 212 -57.24 6.60 -26.04
C MET A 212 -58.55 6.87 -25.27
N SER A 213 -58.52 6.79 -23.93
CA SER A 213 -59.69 7.09 -23.11
C SER A 213 -60.11 8.56 -23.20
N THR A 214 -59.16 9.50 -23.20
CA THR A 214 -59.47 10.93 -23.36
C THR A 214 -59.94 11.25 -24.77
N ALA A 215 -59.36 10.64 -25.80
CA ALA A 215 -59.82 10.76 -27.17
C ALA A 215 -61.27 10.26 -27.33
N SER A 216 -61.60 9.10 -26.78
CA SER A 216 -62.97 8.56 -26.80
C SER A 216 -63.96 9.46 -26.04
N LYS A 217 -63.59 9.99 -24.86
CA LYS A 217 -64.44 10.95 -24.12
C LYS A 217 -64.63 12.27 -24.88
N LEU A 218 -63.60 12.72 -25.59
CA LEU A 218 -63.66 13.91 -26.44
C LEU A 218 -64.62 13.66 -27.61
N GLU A 219 -64.50 12.53 -28.29
CA GLU A 219 -65.39 12.13 -29.39
C GLU A 219 -66.85 12.04 -28.92
N GLU A 220 -67.11 11.44 -27.75
CA GLU A 220 -68.45 11.41 -27.17
C GLU A 220 -68.98 12.82 -26.83
N ALA A 221 -68.13 13.71 -26.34
CA ALA A 221 -68.51 15.09 -26.02
C ALA A 221 -68.79 15.89 -27.29
N GLU A 222 -67.96 15.74 -28.33
CA GLU A 222 -68.17 16.33 -29.65
C GLU A 222 -69.48 15.85 -30.27
N HIS A 223 -69.78 14.55 -30.21
CA HIS A 223 -71.05 14.00 -30.67
C HIS A 223 -72.25 14.58 -29.89
N LYS A 224 -72.14 14.74 -28.56
CA LYS A 224 -73.19 15.41 -27.74
C LYS A 224 -73.37 16.87 -28.13
N VAL A 225 -72.29 17.61 -28.36
CA VAL A 225 -72.34 19.00 -28.83
C VAL A 225 -73.02 19.08 -30.19
N GLN A 226 -72.67 18.20 -31.12
CA GLN A 226 -73.27 18.15 -32.45
C GLN A 226 -74.77 17.80 -32.38
N ALA A 227 -75.15 16.85 -31.52
CA ALA A 227 -76.54 16.51 -31.28
C ALA A 227 -77.33 17.68 -30.67
N LEU A 228 -76.76 18.39 -29.68
CA LEU A 228 -77.36 19.59 -29.09
C LEU A 228 -77.48 20.74 -30.08
N GLN A 229 -76.47 20.97 -30.92
CA GLN A 229 -76.52 21.95 -32.00
C GLN A 229 -77.64 21.63 -33.00
N THR A 230 -77.76 20.36 -33.40
CA THR A 230 -78.84 19.90 -34.29
C THR A 230 -80.22 20.08 -33.65
N ALA A 231 -80.36 19.74 -32.37
CA ALA A 231 -81.60 19.94 -31.61
C ALA A 231 -81.94 21.43 -31.45
N LEU A 232 -80.96 22.29 -31.22
CA LEU A 232 -81.14 23.74 -31.12
C LEU A 232 -81.55 24.36 -32.46
N GLU A 233 -80.98 23.89 -33.57
CA GLU A 233 -81.39 24.33 -34.91
C GLU A 233 -82.82 23.87 -35.22
N LYS A 234 -83.17 22.65 -34.79
CA LYS A 234 -84.55 22.14 -34.88
C LYS A 234 -85.54 22.98 -34.06
N THR A 235 -85.23 23.31 -32.82
CA THR A 235 -86.13 24.15 -32.00
C THR A 235 -86.21 25.59 -32.53
N ARG A 236 -85.12 26.14 -33.07
CA ARG A 236 -85.14 27.45 -33.77
C ARG A 236 -86.07 27.44 -34.96
N THR A 237 -86.00 26.41 -35.80
CA THR A 237 -86.88 26.28 -36.98
C THR A 237 -88.33 26.09 -36.56
N GLU A 238 -88.62 25.21 -35.59
CA GLU A 238 -89.98 25.05 -35.02
C GLU A 238 -90.52 26.37 -34.42
N LEU A 239 -89.68 27.14 -33.72
CA LEU A 239 -90.07 28.43 -33.13
C LEU A 239 -90.32 29.48 -34.21
N PHE A 240 -89.51 29.50 -35.28
CA PHE A 240 -89.74 30.34 -36.45
C PHE A 240 -91.07 30.01 -37.12
N ASP A 241 -91.35 28.73 -37.40
CA ASP A 241 -92.62 28.29 -37.99
C ASP A 241 -93.83 28.67 -37.11
N LEU A 242 -93.71 28.50 -35.79
CA LEU A 242 -94.76 28.89 -34.85
C LEU A 242 -94.95 30.41 -34.83
N LYS A 243 -93.86 31.18 -34.89
CA LYS A 243 -93.92 32.64 -34.99
C LYS A 243 -94.61 33.09 -36.28
N THR A 244 -94.30 32.46 -37.41
CA THR A 244 -94.99 32.71 -38.68
C THR A 244 -96.47 32.40 -38.57
N LYS A 245 -96.86 31.24 -38.02
CA LYS A 245 -98.29 30.90 -37.80
C LYS A 245 -99.00 31.86 -36.86
N TYR A 246 -98.33 32.30 -35.80
CA TYR A 246 -98.89 33.30 -34.88
C TYR A 246 -99.08 34.65 -35.56
N ASP A 247 -98.13 35.08 -36.39
CA ASP A 247 -98.24 36.31 -37.17
C ASP A 247 -99.36 36.20 -38.23
N GLU A 248 -99.53 35.04 -38.87
CA GLU A 248 -100.68 34.72 -39.74
C GLU A 248 -102.03 34.73 -38.97
N GLU A 249 -102.08 34.15 -37.77
CA GLU A 249 -103.32 34.12 -36.98
C GLU A 249 -103.67 35.49 -36.40
N THR A 250 -102.67 36.28 -35.98
CA THR A 250 -102.90 37.66 -35.52
C THR A 250 -103.35 38.57 -36.65
N THR A 251 -102.80 38.42 -37.86
CA THR A 251 -103.29 39.14 -39.05
C THR A 251 -104.70 38.69 -39.43
N ALA A 252 -104.99 37.38 -39.48
CA ALA A 252 -106.34 36.88 -39.71
C ALA A 252 -107.35 37.35 -38.64
N LYS A 253 -106.95 37.45 -37.37
CA LYS A 253 -107.77 38.01 -36.29
C LYS A 253 -108.00 39.50 -36.45
N ALA A 254 -106.98 40.26 -36.91
CA ALA A 254 -107.15 41.67 -37.22
C ALA A 254 -108.16 41.85 -38.36
N ASP A 255 -108.06 41.04 -39.42
CA ASP A 255 -109.02 41.04 -40.54
C ASP A 255 -110.44 40.65 -40.07
N GLU A 256 -110.57 39.66 -39.18
CA GLU A 256 -111.86 39.26 -38.58
C GLU A 256 -112.46 40.41 -37.74
N ILE A 257 -111.64 41.10 -36.94
CA ILE A 257 -112.06 42.28 -36.17
C ILE A 257 -112.49 43.40 -37.11
N GLU A 258 -111.73 43.67 -38.18
CA GLU A 258 -112.10 44.68 -39.18
C GLU A 258 -113.45 44.34 -39.82
N MET A 259 -113.66 43.07 -40.19
CA MET A 259 -114.95 42.61 -40.72
C MET A 259 -116.08 42.80 -39.69
N ILE A 260 -115.89 42.40 -38.43
CA ILE A 260 -116.88 42.62 -37.36
C ILE A 260 -117.12 44.12 -37.14
N MET A 261 -116.09 44.95 -37.19
CA MET A 261 -116.21 46.40 -37.09
C MET A 261 -117.04 46.96 -38.24
N THR A 262 -116.81 46.53 -39.49
CA THR A 262 -117.64 46.96 -40.63
C THR A 262 -119.09 46.48 -40.52
N ASP A 263 -119.33 45.27 -40.00
CA ASP A 263 -120.68 44.76 -39.75
C ASP A 263 -121.36 45.50 -38.59
N LEU A 264 -120.61 45.82 -37.54
CA LEU A 264 -121.06 46.66 -36.41
C LEU A 264 -121.40 48.07 -36.90
N GLU A 265 -120.59 48.66 -37.77
CA GLU A 265 -120.82 49.97 -38.35
C GLU A 265 -122.06 49.96 -39.26
N ARG A 266 -122.24 48.92 -40.06
CA ARG A 266 -123.47 48.69 -40.84
C ARG A 266 -124.69 48.47 -39.95
N ALA A 267 -124.54 47.71 -38.86
CA ALA A 267 -125.60 47.49 -37.88
C ALA A 267 -125.96 48.78 -37.14
N ASN A 268 -124.97 49.59 -36.77
CA ASN A 268 -125.16 50.92 -36.20
C ASN A 268 -125.85 51.86 -37.18
N GLN A 269 -125.47 51.87 -38.47
CA GLN A 269 -126.19 52.63 -39.50
C GLN A 269 -127.65 52.18 -39.62
N ARG A 270 -127.91 50.87 -39.61
CA ARG A 270 -129.29 50.33 -39.60
C ARG A 270 -130.03 50.73 -38.33
N ALA A 271 -129.38 50.66 -37.17
CA ALA A 271 -129.95 51.06 -35.89
C ALA A 271 -130.25 52.57 -35.89
N GLU A 272 -129.38 53.39 -36.47
CA GLU A 272 -129.56 54.84 -36.62
C GLU A 272 -130.74 55.16 -37.56
N VAL A 273 -130.89 54.42 -38.65
CA VAL A 273 -132.07 54.52 -39.54
C VAL A 273 -133.34 54.10 -38.81
N ALA A 274 -133.33 52.96 -38.12
CA ALA A 274 -134.46 52.50 -37.32
C ALA A 274 -134.78 53.46 -36.16
N GLN A 275 -133.78 54.13 -35.59
CA GLN A 275 -133.93 55.13 -34.55
C GLN A 275 -134.55 56.41 -35.11
N ARG A 276 -134.16 56.86 -36.31
CA ARG A 276 -134.86 57.93 -37.04
C ARG A 276 -136.30 57.56 -37.38
N GLU A 277 -136.56 56.31 -37.76
CA GLU A 277 -137.92 55.78 -37.97
C GLU A 277 -138.72 55.73 -36.65
N ALA A 278 -138.09 55.33 -35.55
CA ALA A 278 -138.71 55.34 -34.21
C ALA A 278 -138.92 56.75 -33.67
N GLU A 279 -138.05 57.71 -33.99
CA GLU A 279 -138.18 59.14 -33.67
C GLU A 279 -139.30 59.78 -34.49
N THR A 280 -139.40 59.49 -35.78
CA THR A 280 -140.54 59.93 -36.62
C THR A 280 -141.86 59.28 -36.19
N LEU A 281 -141.85 58.01 -35.75
CA LEU A 281 -143.02 57.37 -35.11
C LEU A 281 -143.32 57.95 -33.71
N ARG A 282 -142.31 58.35 -32.93
CA ARG A 282 -142.46 59.08 -31.66
C ARG A 282 -143.01 60.48 -31.88
N GLU A 283 -142.64 61.18 -32.96
CA GLU A 283 -143.20 62.47 -33.35
C GLU A 283 -144.66 62.32 -33.82
N GLN A 284 -144.99 61.23 -34.52
CA GLN A 284 -146.37 60.87 -34.86
C GLN A 284 -147.20 60.51 -33.61
N LEU A 285 -146.65 59.76 -32.66
CA LEU A 285 -147.28 59.47 -31.36
C LEU A 285 -147.36 60.70 -30.44
N SER A 286 -146.39 61.61 -30.50
CA SER A 286 -146.37 62.90 -29.79
C SER A 286 -147.48 63.84 -30.29
N SER A 287 -147.92 63.70 -31.55
CA SER A 287 -149.07 64.43 -32.08
C SER A 287 -150.42 63.84 -31.62
N ALA A 288 -150.45 62.56 -31.25
CA ALA A 288 -151.67 61.83 -30.85
C ALA A 288 -151.84 61.63 -29.33
N ASN A 289 -150.81 61.85 -28.52
CA ASN A 289 -150.84 61.65 -27.05
C ASN A 289 -150.91 62.96 -26.23
N LYS A 290 -151.44 64.03 -26.83
CA LYS A 290 -151.84 65.28 -26.13
C LYS A 290 -153.26 65.22 -25.56
N SER A 291 -153.89 64.05 -25.54
CA SER A 291 -155.19 63.81 -24.89
C SER A 291 -155.15 62.55 -24.03
N LEU A 292 -155.37 62.72 -22.72
CA LEU A 292 -155.69 61.72 -21.68
C LEU A 292 -154.58 61.28 -20.70
N GLN A 293 -154.34 62.18 -19.73
CA GLN A 293 -154.33 62.02 -18.26
C GLN A 293 -153.75 60.76 -17.53
N LEU A 294 -152.83 61.06 -16.59
CA LEU A 294 -152.74 60.63 -15.17
C LEU A 294 -152.78 59.12 -14.79
N ALA A 295 -151.65 58.61 -14.27
CA ALA A 295 -151.49 57.85 -13.00
C ALA A 295 -150.07 57.21 -12.95
N THR A 296 -149.20 57.50 -11.96
CA THR A 296 -148.93 56.69 -10.73
C THR A 296 -148.22 55.35 -11.09
N GLN A 297 -147.07 54.87 -10.58
CA GLN A 297 -146.14 55.19 -9.49
C GLN A 297 -144.98 54.13 -9.54
N ILE A 298 -143.77 54.47 -9.01
CA ILE A 298 -142.94 53.65 -8.07
C ILE A 298 -142.10 52.46 -8.66
N GLN A 299 -140.83 52.14 -8.31
CA GLN A 299 -140.06 52.22 -7.04
C GLN A 299 -138.50 52.05 -7.21
N LYS A 300 -137.75 52.66 -6.27
CA LYS A 300 -136.50 52.24 -5.55
C LYS A 300 -135.09 52.10 -6.20
N ALA A 301 -134.16 52.92 -5.66
CA ALA A 301 -132.74 52.63 -5.36
C ALA A 301 -132.62 51.60 -4.18
N PRO A 302 -131.45 51.23 -3.59
CA PRO A 302 -130.05 51.68 -3.80
C PRO A 302 -128.94 50.57 -3.64
N ASP A 303 -127.69 50.96 -3.91
CA ASP A 303 -126.43 50.68 -3.15
C ASP A 303 -125.91 49.24 -2.84
N VAL A 304 -124.58 49.18 -2.61
CA VAL A 304 -123.78 48.23 -1.81
C VAL A 304 -122.68 47.46 -2.58
N GLU A 305 -121.60 48.21 -2.82
CA GLU A 305 -120.21 47.92 -2.46
C GLU A 305 -119.97 46.74 -1.48
N GLN A 306 -119.87 45.49 -1.95
CA GLN A 306 -119.37 44.36 -1.13
C GLN A 306 -118.97 43.12 -1.96
N ALA A 307 -118.08 43.29 -2.95
CA ALA A 307 -117.44 42.16 -3.64
C ALA A 307 -115.93 42.35 -3.88
N ILE A 308 -115.39 43.53 -3.58
CA ILE A 308 -113.98 43.85 -3.86
C ILE A 308 -113.08 43.51 -2.67
N GLU A 309 -113.59 43.46 -1.44
CA GLU A 309 -112.78 43.23 -0.23
C GLU A 309 -112.52 41.74 0.08
N VAL A 310 -113.41 40.83 -0.32
CA VAL A 310 -113.23 39.37 -0.10
C VAL A 310 -112.31 38.73 -1.15
N LEU A 311 -112.36 39.21 -2.40
CA LEU A 311 -111.48 38.73 -3.47
C LEU A 311 -110.04 39.26 -3.32
N THR A 312 -109.85 40.53 -2.92
CA THR A 312 -108.52 41.09 -2.66
C THR A 312 -107.87 40.48 -1.40
N ARG A 313 -108.65 40.19 -0.35
CA ARG A 313 -108.14 39.50 0.85
C ARG A 313 -107.74 38.05 0.59
N SER A 314 -108.51 37.30 -0.22
CA SER A 314 -108.15 35.92 -0.59
C SER A 314 -106.93 35.84 -1.53
N SER A 315 -106.78 36.81 -2.43
CA SER A 315 -105.61 36.92 -3.32
C SER A 315 -104.34 37.23 -2.53
N LEU A 316 -104.42 38.16 -1.58
CA LEU A 316 -103.30 38.54 -0.71
C LEU A 316 -102.92 37.43 0.27
N GLU A 317 -103.87 36.64 0.79
CA GLU A 317 -103.58 35.50 1.67
C GLU A 317 -102.88 34.35 0.92
N VAL A 318 -103.25 34.07 -0.34
CA VAL A 318 -102.56 33.06 -1.18
C VAL A 318 -101.16 33.52 -1.58
N GLU A 319 -100.99 34.80 -1.89
CA GLU A 319 -99.69 35.38 -2.24
C GLU A 319 -98.76 35.47 -1.01
N LEU A 320 -99.30 35.80 0.16
CA LEU A 320 -98.58 35.76 1.44
C LEU A 320 -98.11 34.34 1.75
N ALA A 321 -98.99 33.33 1.60
CA ALA A 321 -98.63 31.93 1.81
C ALA A 321 -97.61 31.39 0.79
N ALA A 322 -97.62 31.92 -0.45
CA ALA A 322 -96.60 31.62 -1.44
C ALA A 322 -95.24 32.26 -1.08
N LYS A 323 -95.24 33.51 -0.61
CA LYS A 323 -94.04 34.21 -0.13
C LYS A 323 -93.50 33.61 1.17
N GLU A 324 -94.34 33.14 2.08
CA GLU A 324 -93.92 32.40 3.28
C GLU A 324 -93.27 31.05 2.94
N ARG A 325 -93.78 30.34 1.92
CA ARG A 325 -93.13 29.13 1.38
C ARG A 325 -91.79 29.44 0.72
N GLU A 326 -91.70 30.54 -0.04
CA GLU A 326 -90.45 30.99 -0.66
C GLU A 326 -89.41 31.39 0.40
N ILE A 327 -89.83 32.09 1.47
CA ILE A 327 -88.97 32.43 2.60
C ILE A 327 -88.51 31.17 3.33
N ALA A 328 -89.38 30.19 3.58
CA ALA A 328 -89.00 28.93 4.20
C ALA A 328 -87.96 28.17 3.36
N GLN A 329 -88.13 28.13 2.03
CA GLN A 329 -87.18 27.50 1.11
C GLN A 329 -85.84 28.24 1.10
N LEU A 330 -85.85 29.58 1.08
CA LEU A 330 -84.64 30.40 1.13
C LEU A 330 -83.90 30.22 2.48
N VAL A 331 -84.63 30.09 3.59
CA VAL A 331 -84.04 29.83 4.91
C VAL A 331 -83.38 28.45 4.94
N GLU A 332 -84.03 27.42 4.37
CA GLU A 332 -83.46 26.07 4.28
C GLU A 332 -82.22 26.04 3.36
N ASP A 333 -82.25 26.76 2.25
CA ASP A 333 -81.11 26.89 1.33
C ASP A 333 -79.95 27.64 1.97
N VAL A 334 -80.22 28.72 2.71
CA VAL A 334 -79.20 29.45 3.49
C VAL A 334 -78.61 28.55 4.57
N GLN A 335 -79.42 27.76 5.29
CA GLN A 335 -78.92 26.80 6.28
C GLN A 335 -78.07 25.69 5.64
N ARG A 336 -78.48 25.17 4.48
CA ARG A 336 -77.71 24.16 3.72
C ARG A 336 -76.39 24.72 3.20
N LEU A 337 -76.40 25.94 2.68
CA LEU A 337 -75.20 26.64 2.22
C LEU A 337 -74.27 26.96 3.38
N GLN A 338 -74.81 27.43 4.52
CA GLN A 338 -74.04 27.64 5.74
C GLN A 338 -73.39 26.33 6.21
N GLY A 339 -74.14 25.22 6.27
CA GLY A 339 -73.57 23.91 6.63
C GLY A 339 -72.47 23.44 5.67
N SER A 340 -72.64 23.66 4.37
CA SER A 340 -71.63 23.33 3.35
C SER A 340 -70.37 24.20 3.49
N LEU A 341 -70.54 25.50 3.76
CA LEU A 341 -69.45 26.44 3.97
C LEU A 341 -68.68 26.13 5.27
N THR A 342 -69.39 25.71 6.32
CA THR A 342 -68.76 25.28 7.58
C THR A 342 -67.94 24.01 7.38
N LYS A 343 -68.48 23.00 6.69
CA LYS A 343 -67.73 21.77 6.33
C LYS A 343 -66.51 22.08 5.46
N LEU A 344 -66.64 22.97 4.47
CA LEU A 344 -65.51 23.36 3.63
C LEU A 344 -64.44 24.10 4.45
N ARG A 345 -64.85 24.94 5.41
CA ARG A 345 -63.94 25.62 6.33
C ARG A 345 -63.22 24.65 7.27
N GLU A 346 -63.92 23.65 7.80
CA GLU A 346 -63.32 22.59 8.63
C GLU A 346 -62.36 21.71 7.84
N ASN A 347 -62.72 21.33 6.60
CA ASN A 347 -61.85 20.57 5.71
C ASN A 347 -60.59 21.37 5.32
N SER A 348 -60.75 22.66 4.99
CA SER A 348 -59.62 23.54 4.69
C SER A 348 -58.73 23.74 5.93
N SER A 349 -59.33 23.98 7.10
CA SER A 349 -58.60 24.12 8.37
C SER A 349 -57.82 22.86 8.74
N SER A 350 -58.42 21.68 8.60
CA SER A 350 -57.73 20.40 8.86
C SER A 350 -56.62 20.13 7.84
N GLN A 351 -56.82 20.46 6.57
CA GLN A 351 -55.79 20.35 5.54
C GLN A 351 -54.62 21.31 5.79
N ILE A 352 -54.90 22.56 6.20
CA ILE A 352 -53.89 23.53 6.60
C ILE A 352 -53.11 23.00 7.81
N SER A 353 -53.79 22.52 8.84
CA SER A 353 -53.13 21.97 10.03
C SER A 353 -52.27 20.74 9.70
N GLN A 354 -52.71 19.87 8.80
CA GLN A 354 -51.91 18.74 8.31
C GLN A 354 -50.68 19.20 7.54
N LEU A 355 -50.82 20.20 6.66
CA LEU A 355 -49.69 20.75 5.91
C LEU A 355 -48.70 21.46 6.84
N GLU A 356 -49.16 22.22 7.83
CA GLU A 356 -48.33 22.85 8.85
C GLU A 356 -47.59 21.80 9.70
N GLN A 357 -48.27 20.71 10.08
CA GLN A 357 -47.64 19.60 10.80
C GLN A 357 -46.58 18.90 9.93
N GLN A 358 -46.85 18.70 8.64
CA GLN A 358 -45.87 18.15 7.72
C GLN A 358 -44.70 19.10 7.52
N LEU A 359 -44.94 20.41 7.43
CA LEU A 359 -43.91 21.42 7.22
C LEU A 359 -43.02 21.56 8.46
N THR A 360 -43.60 21.51 9.66
CA THR A 360 -42.83 21.50 10.93
C THR A 360 -42.03 20.20 11.09
N ALA A 361 -42.59 19.05 10.72
CA ALA A 361 -41.87 17.77 10.69
C ALA A 361 -40.74 17.79 9.65
N LYS A 362 -40.98 18.32 8.45
CA LYS A 362 -39.94 18.46 7.42
C LYS A 362 -38.84 19.42 7.89
N ASN A 363 -39.19 20.58 8.46
CA ASN A 363 -38.20 21.52 9.01
C ASN A 363 -37.39 20.93 10.16
N SER A 364 -38.00 20.13 11.05
CA SER A 364 -37.24 19.47 12.12
C SER A 364 -36.28 18.42 11.56
N THR A 365 -36.69 17.64 10.56
CA THR A 365 -35.79 16.71 9.86
C THR A 365 -34.69 17.43 9.09
N LEU A 366 -35.00 18.56 8.46
CA LEU A 366 -34.03 19.36 7.72
C LEU A 366 -32.99 19.93 8.67
N LYS A 367 -33.41 20.48 9.81
CA LYS A 367 -32.51 20.97 10.86
C LYS A 367 -31.61 19.85 11.43
N GLN A 368 -32.16 18.65 11.64
CA GLN A 368 -31.36 17.48 12.06
C GLN A 368 -30.35 17.06 10.98
N LEU A 369 -30.71 17.14 9.70
CA LEU A 369 -29.81 16.86 8.59
C LEU A 369 -28.74 17.94 8.45
N GLU A 370 -29.08 19.22 8.63
CA GLU A 370 -28.12 20.34 8.67
C GLU A 370 -27.14 20.21 9.83
N GLU A 371 -27.60 19.84 11.03
CA GLU A 371 -26.72 19.57 12.18
C GLU A 371 -25.79 18.37 11.92
N LYS A 372 -26.30 17.31 11.27
CA LYS A 372 -25.46 16.17 10.85
C LYS A 372 -24.45 16.55 9.78
N LEU A 373 -24.86 17.32 8.76
CA LEU A 373 -23.99 17.79 7.68
C LEU A 373 -22.90 18.70 8.24
N LYS A 374 -23.24 19.59 9.18
CA LYS A 374 -22.27 20.44 9.87
C LYS A 374 -21.32 19.63 10.76
N GLY A 375 -21.80 18.58 11.41
CA GLY A 375 -20.95 17.62 12.14
C GLY A 375 -20.07 16.76 11.21
N GLN A 376 -20.45 16.60 9.95
CA GLN A 376 -19.68 15.91 8.92
C GLN A 376 -18.68 16.82 8.19
N ALA A 377 -18.87 18.15 8.21
CA ALA A 377 -17.94 19.10 7.62
C ALA A 377 -16.54 19.05 8.26
N ASP A 378 -16.46 18.71 9.55
CA ASP A 378 -15.18 18.49 10.25
C ASP A 378 -14.55 17.10 9.97
N TYR A 379 -15.27 16.20 9.26
CA TYR A 379 -14.83 14.85 8.90
C TYR A 379 -14.45 14.71 7.41
N GLU A 380 -14.70 15.71 6.56
CA GLU A 380 -14.32 15.64 5.13
C GLU A 380 -12.81 15.74 4.86
N GLU A 381 -11.96 16.04 5.85
CA GLU A 381 -10.51 15.95 5.66
C GLU A 381 -9.98 14.51 5.80
N LYS A 382 -10.78 13.56 6.33
CA LYS A 382 -10.39 12.15 6.48
C LYS A 382 -11.59 11.21 6.40
N GLN A 383 -12.01 10.87 5.18
CA GLN A 383 -12.33 9.48 4.75
C GLN A 383 -13.17 9.48 3.48
N THR A 384 -12.48 9.36 2.34
CA THR A 384 -13.05 8.77 1.13
C THR A 384 -13.01 7.25 1.27
N SER A 385 -13.94 6.66 2.02
CA SER A 385 -14.10 5.20 2.02
C SER A 385 -15.43 4.74 2.62
N HIS A 386 -16.25 4.15 1.76
CA HIS A 386 -17.35 3.22 2.04
C HIS A 386 -18.66 3.78 2.60
N PHE A 387 -19.63 3.97 1.70
CA PHE A 387 -21.05 4.17 2.02
C PHE A 387 -21.89 3.14 1.25
N ASP A 388 -21.88 1.89 1.71
CA ASP A 388 -22.88 0.89 1.33
C ASP A 388 -23.87 0.73 2.48
N PHE A 389 -25.04 1.35 2.32
CA PHE A 389 -26.17 1.11 3.21
C PHE A 389 -27.45 1.28 2.42
N LEU A 390 -28.09 0.18 2.00
CA LEU A 390 -29.52 0.10 1.69
C LEU A 390 -29.93 -1.34 1.36
N GLN A 391 -29.96 -2.26 2.35
CA GLN A 391 -30.78 -3.47 2.27
C GLN A 391 -30.99 -4.16 3.63
N ASP A 392 -31.80 -3.61 4.54
CA ASP A 392 -32.60 -4.42 5.47
C ASP A 392 -33.57 -3.56 6.31
N ALA A 393 -34.85 -3.50 5.91
CA ALA A 393 -35.89 -2.76 6.63
C ALA A 393 -36.72 -3.64 7.59
N SER A 394 -36.33 -4.90 7.83
CA SER A 394 -37.12 -5.87 8.60
C SER A 394 -36.73 -5.97 10.09
N LYS A 395 -35.65 -5.32 10.53
CA LYS A 395 -35.16 -5.43 11.92
C LYS A 395 -35.60 -4.21 12.76
N PRO A 396 -36.08 -4.41 14.00
CA PRO A 396 -36.42 -3.31 14.90
C PRO A 396 -35.23 -2.35 15.09
N LEU A 397 -35.51 -1.04 15.14
CA LEU A 397 -34.50 0.02 15.22
C LEU A 397 -33.48 -0.19 16.36
N GLU A 398 -33.93 -0.75 17.48
CA GLU A 398 -33.12 -1.05 18.65
C GLU A 398 -32.07 -2.15 18.39
N VAL A 399 -32.42 -3.15 17.57
CA VAL A 399 -31.48 -4.21 17.13
C VAL A 399 -30.46 -3.66 16.15
N LEU A 400 -30.89 -2.83 15.19
CA LEU A 400 -29.98 -2.20 14.24
C LEU A 400 -29.00 -1.25 14.92
N LEU A 401 -29.45 -0.51 15.94
CA LEU A 401 -28.60 0.36 16.75
C LEU A 401 -27.60 -0.42 17.58
N LEU A 402 -28.01 -1.54 18.21
CA LEU A 402 -27.09 -2.40 18.95
C LEU A 402 -26.08 -3.09 18.03
N GLU A 403 -26.50 -3.55 16.85
CA GLU A 403 -25.63 -4.18 15.86
C GLU A 403 -24.63 -3.17 15.31
N LYS A 404 -25.05 -1.92 15.02
CA LYS A 404 -24.14 -0.82 14.66
C LYS A 404 -23.23 -0.40 15.81
N ASN A 405 -23.71 -0.31 17.05
CA ASN A 405 -22.88 0.04 18.19
C ASN A 405 -21.79 -1.02 18.44
N ARG A 406 -22.16 -2.32 18.33
CA ARG A 406 -21.22 -3.43 18.41
C ARG A 406 -20.21 -3.42 17.25
N SER A 407 -20.67 -3.14 16.03
CA SER A 407 -19.80 -2.99 14.86
C SER A 407 -18.81 -1.84 15.05
N LEU A 408 -19.29 -0.67 15.47
CA LEU A 408 -18.47 0.52 15.74
C LEU A 408 -17.50 0.31 16.91
N GLN A 409 -17.88 -0.46 17.93
CA GLN A 409 -16.98 -0.87 19.01
C GLN A 409 -15.89 -1.82 18.50
N SER A 410 -16.24 -2.79 17.66
CA SER A 410 -15.26 -3.70 17.06
C SER A 410 -14.27 -2.95 16.18
N GLU A 411 -14.78 -2.03 15.34
CA GLU A 411 -13.99 -1.19 14.45
C GLU A 411 -13.11 -0.21 15.24
N ASN A 412 -13.63 0.40 16.32
CA ASN A 412 -12.80 1.21 17.22
C ASN A 412 -11.70 0.38 17.89
N ALA A 413 -11.98 -0.86 18.29
CA ALA A 413 -10.96 -1.74 18.86
C ALA A 413 -9.89 -2.08 17.81
N THR A 414 -10.29 -2.36 16.57
CA THR A 414 -9.35 -2.63 15.47
C THR A 414 -8.51 -1.40 15.17
N LEU A 415 -9.14 -0.22 15.03
CA LEU A 415 -8.46 1.05 14.78
C LEU A 415 -7.49 1.41 15.90
N ARG A 416 -7.82 1.11 17.16
CA ARG A 416 -6.91 1.31 18.30
C ARG A 416 -5.69 0.40 18.20
N ILE A 417 -5.87 -0.88 17.85
CA ILE A 417 -4.77 -1.82 17.67
C ILE A 417 -3.88 -1.35 16.50
N THR A 418 -4.46 -1.04 15.34
CA THR A 418 -3.68 -0.57 14.19
C THR A 418 -2.96 0.74 14.47
N ASN A 419 -3.55 1.65 15.25
CA ASN A 419 -2.91 2.91 15.61
C ASN A 419 -1.77 2.71 16.61
N SER A 420 -1.90 1.74 17.53
CA SER A 420 -0.83 1.29 18.40
C SER A 420 0.32 0.67 17.60
N ASP A 421 0.02 -0.24 16.67
CA ASP A 421 1.01 -0.90 15.82
C ASP A 421 1.73 0.09 14.90
N LEU A 422 0.99 1.04 14.31
CA LEU A 422 1.57 2.13 13.52
C LEU A 422 2.46 3.03 14.38
N SER A 423 2.06 3.32 15.63
CA SER A 423 2.89 4.12 16.54
C SER A 423 4.19 3.38 16.90
N VAL A 424 4.13 2.07 17.14
CA VAL A 424 5.32 1.23 17.38
C VAL A 424 6.22 1.22 16.16
N ARG A 425 5.68 1.01 14.96
CA ARG A 425 6.45 1.06 13.71
C ARG A 425 7.09 2.41 13.46
N CYS A 426 6.39 3.51 13.74
CA CYS A 426 6.95 4.85 13.66
C CYS A 426 8.11 5.03 14.64
N ALA A 427 8.00 4.53 15.88
CA ALA A 427 9.08 4.57 16.86
C ALA A 427 10.29 3.72 16.43
N GLU A 428 10.05 2.52 15.87
CA GLU A 428 11.11 1.67 15.33
C GLU A 428 11.83 2.31 14.15
N LEU A 429 11.09 2.87 13.19
CA LEU A 429 11.67 3.61 12.06
C LEU A 429 12.45 4.84 12.51
N GLN A 430 11.99 5.54 13.55
CA GLN A 430 12.72 6.64 14.17
C GLN A 430 14.06 6.17 14.73
N ILE A 431 14.08 5.02 15.42
CA ILE A 431 15.31 4.42 15.97
C ILE A 431 16.28 4.03 14.85
N GLN A 432 15.79 3.33 13.82
CA GLN A 432 16.60 2.95 12.67
C GLN A 432 17.19 4.16 11.95
N LEU A 433 16.41 5.24 11.80
CA LEU A 433 16.89 6.49 11.22
C LEU A 433 18.00 7.11 12.07
N THR A 434 17.85 7.14 13.40
CA THR A 434 18.91 7.65 14.29
C THR A 434 20.17 6.80 14.25
N GLU A 435 20.05 5.49 14.17
CA GLU A 435 21.18 4.56 14.04
C GLU A 435 21.90 4.75 12.71
N ALA A 436 21.14 4.80 11.59
CA ALA A 436 21.69 5.08 10.27
C ALA A 436 22.41 6.44 10.23
N VAL A 437 21.83 7.48 10.81
CA VAL A 437 22.47 8.81 10.91
C VAL A 437 23.76 8.75 11.74
N SER A 438 23.78 8.01 12.85
CA SER A 438 24.98 7.82 13.67
C SER A 438 26.08 7.09 12.91
N THR A 439 25.74 6.02 12.18
CA THR A 439 26.72 5.28 11.35
C THR A 439 27.27 6.15 10.22
N MET A 440 26.42 6.94 9.56
CA MET A 440 26.84 7.89 8.53
C MET A 440 27.77 8.98 9.09
N ALA A 441 27.49 9.47 10.30
CA ALA A 441 28.38 10.41 10.99
C ALA A 441 29.75 9.79 11.28
N GLY A 442 29.78 8.55 11.80
CA GLY A 442 31.02 7.82 12.05
C GLY A 442 31.81 7.53 10.77
N GLN A 443 31.13 7.16 9.68
CA GLN A 443 31.75 6.98 8.37
C GLN A 443 32.35 8.28 7.82
N LYS A 444 31.63 9.41 7.95
CA LYS A 444 32.16 10.73 7.54
C LYS A 444 33.40 11.10 8.33
N GLU A 445 33.44 10.83 9.63
CA GLU A 445 34.61 11.11 10.46
C GLU A 445 35.80 10.22 10.07
N LEU A 446 35.56 8.94 9.78
CA LEU A 446 36.60 8.03 9.30
C LEU A 446 37.13 8.45 7.93
N ILE A 447 36.26 8.84 7.00
CA ILE A 447 36.65 9.37 5.69
C ILE A 447 37.51 10.62 5.87
N ALA A 448 37.10 11.57 6.73
CA ALA A 448 37.88 12.77 7.00
C ALA A 448 39.26 12.45 7.59
N LYS A 449 39.37 11.44 8.45
CA LYS A 449 40.67 10.94 8.97
C LYS A 449 41.51 10.34 7.86
N LEU A 450 40.95 9.47 7.02
CA LEU A 450 41.66 8.87 5.89
C LEU A 450 42.12 9.92 4.87
N GLU A 451 41.30 10.92 4.56
CA GLU A 451 41.66 12.04 3.70
C GLU A 451 42.81 12.87 4.30
N HIS A 452 42.79 13.09 5.61
CA HIS A 452 43.87 13.77 6.33
C HIS A 452 45.18 12.97 6.30
N ASP A 453 45.10 11.66 6.54
CA ASP A 453 46.25 10.74 6.52
C ASP A 453 46.85 10.64 5.11
N LEU A 454 46.01 10.53 4.07
CA LEU A 454 46.45 10.53 2.68
C LEU A 454 47.10 11.86 2.28
N SER A 455 46.54 12.98 2.71
CA SER A 455 47.14 14.31 2.50
C SER A 455 48.51 14.42 3.18
N THR A 456 48.66 13.85 4.38
CA THR A 456 49.93 13.79 5.12
C THR A 456 50.97 12.90 4.40
N ILE A 457 50.54 11.78 3.83
CA ILE A 457 51.42 10.92 3.03
C ILE A 457 51.80 11.59 1.71
N GLN A 458 50.86 12.28 1.06
CA GLN A 458 51.11 12.97 -0.20
C GLN A 458 52.05 14.17 -0.03
N THR A 459 51.98 14.88 1.11
CA THR A 459 52.95 15.93 1.47
C THR A 459 54.34 15.37 1.81
N LEU A 460 54.44 14.17 2.38
CA LEU A 460 55.73 13.47 2.53
C LEU A 460 56.30 13.00 1.18
N SER A 461 55.44 12.57 0.25
CA SER A 461 55.84 12.12 -1.09
C SER A 461 56.34 13.27 -1.96
N THR A 462 55.77 14.48 -1.84
CA THR A 462 56.28 15.68 -2.52
C THR A 462 57.60 16.20 -1.95
N VAL A 463 57.95 15.87 -0.71
CA VAL A 463 59.27 16.17 -0.11
C VAL A 463 60.34 15.13 -0.50
N HIS A 464 59.95 13.96 -1.04
CA HIS A 464 60.86 12.84 -1.37
C HIS A 464 61.01 12.55 -2.87
N ARG A 465 61.00 13.58 -3.71
CA ARG A 465 61.49 13.45 -5.09
C ARG A 465 62.88 14.09 -5.23
N PRO A 466 63.97 13.34 -4.99
CA PRO A 466 65.27 13.76 -5.47
C PRO A 466 65.28 13.55 -6.98
N ASP A 467 65.45 14.63 -7.75
CA ASP A 467 65.99 14.52 -9.09
C ASP A 467 67.38 13.86 -9.03
N ALA A 468 67.69 13.10 -10.07
CA ALA A 468 68.87 12.27 -10.20
C ALA A 468 70.16 12.94 -9.69
N GLU A 469 70.82 12.29 -8.73
CA GLU A 469 72.26 12.00 -8.64
C GLU A 469 72.66 11.76 -7.18
N GLY A 470 73.54 10.77 -6.97
CA GLY A 470 73.86 10.24 -5.65
C GLY A 470 74.51 11.26 -4.72
N ALA A 471 73.96 11.39 -3.52
CA ALA A 471 74.65 11.88 -2.34
C ALA A 471 74.02 11.29 -1.08
N ALA A 472 74.87 10.91 -0.13
CA ALA A 472 74.45 10.35 1.15
C ALA A 472 74.12 11.45 2.18
N VAL A 473 73.38 11.03 3.23
CA VAL A 473 73.27 11.61 4.60
C VAL A 473 72.17 12.72 4.75
N PRO A 474 71.59 13.03 5.95
CA PRO A 474 71.10 12.29 7.14
C PRO A 474 69.62 12.64 7.54
N SER A 475 69.18 12.12 8.70
CA SER A 475 68.10 12.64 9.59
C SER A 475 66.68 12.07 9.46
N LEU A 476 66.52 10.93 10.13
CA LEU A 476 65.27 10.30 10.55
C LEU A 476 64.75 10.95 11.85
N GLU A 477 64.33 12.22 11.84
CA GLU A 477 63.92 12.90 13.10
C GLU A 477 62.57 13.62 13.11
N LYS A 478 61.76 13.54 12.05
CA LYS A 478 60.38 14.05 12.09
C LYS A 478 59.42 13.10 11.39
N ILE A 479 59.12 12.00 12.07
CA ILE A 479 57.96 11.15 11.75
C ILE A 479 56.74 11.76 12.46
N PRO A 480 55.69 12.20 11.74
CA PRO A 480 54.45 12.71 12.34
C PRO A 480 53.73 11.64 13.18
N GLU A 481 53.05 12.08 14.25
CA GLU A 481 52.37 11.21 15.24
C GLU A 481 51.48 10.09 14.65
N PRO A 482 50.75 10.24 13.52
CA PRO A 482 49.94 9.17 12.95
C PRO A 482 50.74 7.95 12.50
N ILE A 483 51.93 8.18 11.92
CA ILE A 483 52.84 7.10 11.51
C ILE A 483 53.51 6.48 12.75
N LYS A 484 53.75 7.29 13.80
CA LYS A 484 54.24 6.81 15.09
C LYS A 484 53.22 5.92 15.80
N GLU A 485 51.93 6.26 15.79
CA GLU A 485 50.85 5.45 16.37
C GLU A 485 50.61 4.16 15.57
N ALA A 486 50.58 4.22 14.24
CA ALA A 486 50.45 3.03 13.39
C ALA A 486 51.66 2.08 13.55
N THR A 487 52.87 2.61 13.73
CA THR A 487 54.08 1.81 13.97
C THR A 487 54.18 1.32 15.43
N ALA A 488 53.66 2.07 16.40
CA ALA A 488 53.59 1.67 17.81
C ALA A 488 52.53 0.58 18.07
N LEU A 489 51.49 0.46 17.24
CA LEU A 489 50.54 -0.65 17.28
C LEU A 489 51.13 -1.97 16.73
N PHE A 490 52.20 -1.91 15.93
CA PHE A 490 52.92 -3.09 15.43
C PHE A 490 54.17 -3.45 16.23
N TYR A 491 54.76 -2.51 16.97
CA TYR A 491 55.89 -2.77 17.86
C TYR A 491 55.50 -2.49 19.31
N GLY A 492 55.04 -3.55 19.99
CA GLY A 492 54.94 -3.57 21.45
C GLY A 492 56.26 -3.19 22.11
N HIS A 493 56.16 -2.41 23.19
CA HIS A 493 57.27 -2.00 24.06
C HIS A 493 58.16 -3.20 24.48
N PRO A 494 59.48 -3.02 24.65
CA PRO A 494 60.37 -4.10 25.07
C PRO A 494 60.08 -4.50 26.52
N PRO A 495 60.33 -5.76 26.91
CA PRO A 495 59.92 -6.28 28.20
C PRO A 495 60.85 -5.76 29.31
N SER A 496 60.24 -5.22 30.37
CA SER A 496 60.87 -5.13 31.70
C SER A 496 60.40 -6.36 32.52
N PRO A 497 61.29 -7.00 33.32
CA PRO A 497 61.04 -8.31 33.86
C PRO A 497 60.11 -8.25 35.07
N GLY A 498 59.00 -8.97 34.99
CA GLY A 498 58.23 -9.39 36.15
C GLY A 498 56.82 -8.81 36.23
N THR A 499 55.88 -9.41 35.50
CA THR A 499 54.52 -9.68 35.98
C THR A 499 53.82 -10.62 35.01
N SER A 500 53.36 -11.75 35.53
CA SER A 500 52.53 -12.73 34.82
C SER A 500 51.16 -12.11 34.49
N PHE A 501 50.86 -11.95 33.20
CA PHE A 501 49.51 -11.66 32.74
C PHE A 501 48.63 -12.92 32.86
N PRO A 502 47.38 -12.82 33.35
CA PRO A 502 46.49 -13.97 33.50
C PRO A 502 45.90 -14.35 32.13
N GLU A 503 46.12 -15.59 31.69
CA GLU A 503 45.64 -16.18 30.42
C GLU A 503 44.12 -16.10 30.18
N GLY A 504 43.31 -15.71 31.17
CA GLY A 504 41.84 -15.67 31.05
C GLY A 504 41.25 -14.47 30.29
N GLN A 505 42.03 -13.41 29.99
CA GLN A 505 41.47 -12.20 29.37
C GLN A 505 41.36 -12.30 27.84
N VAL A 506 42.19 -13.14 27.21
CA VAL A 506 42.19 -13.38 25.76
C VAL A 506 41.05 -14.33 25.37
N ASP A 507 40.80 -15.35 26.18
CA ASP A 507 39.63 -16.23 26.03
C ASP A 507 38.33 -15.49 26.33
N SER A 508 38.35 -14.53 27.26
CA SER A 508 37.21 -13.64 27.51
C SER A 508 36.91 -12.75 26.31
N LEU A 509 37.94 -12.18 25.66
CA LEU A 509 37.77 -11.38 24.43
C LEU A 509 37.28 -12.23 23.26
N LEU A 510 37.80 -13.45 23.08
CA LEU A 510 37.33 -14.37 22.03
C LEU A 510 35.90 -14.88 22.31
N SER A 511 35.54 -15.08 23.58
CA SER A 511 34.17 -15.40 24.02
C SER A 511 33.21 -14.23 23.78
N ILE A 512 33.66 -12.99 24.01
CA ILE A 512 32.88 -11.78 23.72
C ILE A 512 32.72 -11.58 22.21
N ILE A 513 33.78 -11.79 21.41
CA ILE A 513 33.74 -11.63 19.95
C ILE A 513 32.90 -12.74 19.30
N SER A 514 33.00 -13.98 19.78
CA SER A 514 32.14 -15.08 19.30
C SER A 514 30.67 -14.86 19.68
N SER A 515 30.39 -14.42 20.91
CA SER A 515 29.05 -14.00 21.36
C SER A 515 28.49 -12.85 20.54
N GLN A 516 29.31 -11.85 20.18
CA GLN A 516 28.90 -10.76 19.31
C GLN A 516 28.62 -11.26 17.89
N ARG A 517 29.47 -12.13 17.32
CA ARG A 517 29.22 -12.77 16.01
C ARG A 517 27.94 -13.58 16.00
N GLU A 518 27.67 -14.34 17.06
CA GLU A 518 26.45 -15.14 17.20
C GLU A 518 25.22 -14.23 17.24
N ARG A 519 25.24 -13.16 18.04
CA ARG A 519 24.15 -12.17 18.11
C ARG A 519 23.91 -11.47 16.77
N PHE A 520 24.97 -11.14 16.02
CA PHE A 520 24.83 -10.58 14.68
C PHE A 520 24.23 -11.60 13.70
N ARG A 521 24.62 -12.88 13.80
CA ARG A 521 24.05 -13.95 12.98
C ARG A 521 22.57 -14.19 13.29
N THR A 522 22.20 -14.21 14.57
CA THR A 522 20.79 -14.32 15.01
C THR A 522 19.97 -13.12 14.59
N ARG A 523 20.49 -11.90 14.73
CA ARG A 523 19.79 -10.68 14.29
C ARG A 523 19.61 -10.62 12.78
N ASN A 524 20.59 -11.11 12.00
CA ASN A 524 20.43 -11.27 10.56
C ASN A 524 19.36 -12.31 10.21
N GLN A 525 19.33 -13.46 10.90
CA GLN A 525 18.26 -14.45 10.72
C GLN A 525 16.87 -13.91 11.12
N GLU A 526 16.78 -13.10 12.17
CA GLU A 526 15.53 -12.43 12.57
C GLU A 526 15.10 -11.38 11.54
N LEU A 527 16.03 -10.60 10.98
CA LEU A 527 15.76 -9.63 9.92
C LEU A 527 15.35 -10.31 8.60
N GLU A 528 15.93 -11.47 8.30
CA GLU A 528 15.54 -12.31 7.17
C GLU A 528 14.17 -12.98 7.40
N GLY A 529 13.85 -13.37 8.64
CA GLY A 529 12.55 -13.93 9.02
C GLY A 529 11.41 -12.90 9.09
N VAL A 530 11.70 -11.64 9.41
CA VAL A 530 10.71 -10.53 9.41
C VAL A 530 10.34 -10.09 7.97
N GLY A 531 11.08 -10.56 6.96
CA GLY A 531 10.80 -10.37 5.54
C GLY A 531 9.80 -11.36 4.93
N GLU A 532 9.41 -12.44 5.65
CA GLU A 532 8.37 -13.36 5.18
C GLU A 532 6.96 -12.90 5.63
N PRO A 533 5.98 -12.76 4.72
CA PRO A 533 4.61 -12.47 5.11
C PRO A 533 4.02 -13.66 5.87
N HIS A 534 3.62 -13.38 7.12
CA HIS A 534 3.00 -14.30 8.06
C HIS A 534 1.55 -14.64 7.63
N ASP A 535 1.40 -15.45 6.60
CA ASP A 535 0.11 -15.90 6.06
C ASP A 535 -0.18 -17.36 6.47
N ALA A 536 -0.25 -17.62 7.78
CA ALA A 536 -0.77 -18.89 8.32
C ALA A 536 -1.03 -18.82 9.84
N ALA A 537 -2.17 -18.25 10.26
CA ALA A 537 -2.86 -18.65 11.50
C ALA A 537 -4.18 -17.87 11.69
N HIS A 538 -5.24 -18.24 10.97
CA HIS A 538 -6.61 -18.17 11.48
C HIS A 538 -7.46 -19.21 10.74
N GLY A 539 -7.60 -20.37 11.37
CA GLY A 539 -8.31 -21.54 10.87
C GLY A 539 -8.70 -22.49 12.00
N SER A 540 -9.44 -21.97 12.99
CA SER A 540 -10.39 -22.67 13.84
C SER A 540 -11.33 -21.66 14.46
#